data_AF-A0AB34SG08-F1
#
_entry.id   AF-A0AB34SG08-F1
#
_cell.length_a   1.000
_cell.length_b   1.000
_cell.length_c   1.000
_cell.angle_alpha   90.00
_cell.angle_beta   90.00
_cell.angle_gamma   90.00
#
_symmetry.space_group_name_H-M   'P 1'
#
loop_
_entity.id
_entity.type
_entity.pdbx_description
1 polymer ?
#
loop_
_entity_poly.entity_id
_entity_poly.type
_entity_poly.pdbx_seq_one_letter_code
_entity_poly.pdbx_strand_id
1 'polypeptide(L)'
;MNKILSVYNKKTGDLLFTQYGVQEEYACLTALVANNKEVIGVDLSTNSFILADRQATTEEKEQLKRELNEKNRELENTKQELLKTQATVVDVTYNNLLK
;
A
#
# COMPACT_ATOMS: atom_id res chain seq x y z
N MET A 1 -9.82 -7.81 44.17
CA MET A 1 -9.72 -8.53 42.88
C MET A 1 -9.05 -7.61 41.89
N ASN A 2 -7.91 -8.00 41.32
CA ASN A 2 -7.23 -7.20 40.30
C ASN A 2 -7.93 -7.38 38.96
N LYS A 3 -8.29 -6.28 38.31
CA LYS A 3 -8.79 -6.29 36.93
C LYS A 3 -7.60 -6.27 35.97
N ILE A 4 -7.75 -6.96 34.84
CA ILE A 4 -6.76 -7.00 33.76
C ILE A 4 -7.46 -6.45 32.50
N LEU A 5 -6.82 -5.50 31.82
CA LEU A 5 -7.23 -5.06 30.49
C LEU A 5 -6.40 -5.82 29.47
N SER A 6 -7.08 -6.51 28.54
CA SER A 6 -6.44 -7.23 27.44
C SER A 6 -7.04 -6.75 26.12
N VAL A 7 -6.18 -6.40 25.17
CA VAL A 7 -6.59 -6.04 23.81
C VAL A 7 -5.99 -7.05 22.85
N TYR A 8 -6.83 -7.63 22.00
CA TYR A 8 -6.46 -8.70 21.09
C TYR A 8 -7.14 -8.50 19.73
N ASN A 9 -6.55 -9.08 18.69
CA ASN A 9 -7.11 -9.10 17.36
C ASN A 9 -8.24 -10.15 17.32
N LYS A 10 -9.49 -9.71 17.15
CA LYS A 10 -10.66 -10.59 17.12
C LYS A 10 -10.65 -11.60 15.96
N LYS A 11 -9.97 -11.32 14.85
CA LYS A 11 -9.90 -12.22 13.69
C LYS A 11 -8.83 -13.29 13.84
N THR A 12 -7.63 -12.91 14.28
CA THR A 12 -6.49 -13.85 14.37
C THR A 12 -6.35 -14.48 15.75
N GLY A 13 -6.92 -13.85 16.78
CA GLY A 13 -6.76 -14.25 18.18
C GLY A 13 -5.48 -13.70 18.83
N ASP A 14 -4.64 -12.97 18.08
CA ASP A 14 -3.35 -12.49 18.60
C ASP A 14 -3.54 -11.44 19.70
N LEU A 15 -2.81 -11.60 20.80
CA LEU A 15 -2.77 -10.62 21.87
C LEU A 15 -1.92 -9.41 21.44
N LEU A 16 -2.51 -8.22 21.51
CA LEU A 16 -1.84 -6.95 21.18
C LEU A 16 -1.15 -6.37 22.42
N PHE A 17 -1.86 -6.29 23.55
CA PHE A 17 -1.26 -5.92 24.85
C PHE A 17 -2.12 -6.33 26.05
N THR A 18 -1.51 -6.38 27.25
CA THR A 18 -2.17 -6.59 28.54
C THR A 18 -1.68 -5.63 29.61
N GLN A 19 -2.58 -5.14 30.46
CA GLN A 19 -2.27 -4.30 31.61
C GLN A 19 -2.87 -4.85 32.90
N TYR A 20 -2.06 -4.91 33.96
CA TYR A 20 -2.44 -5.37 35.29
C TYR A 20 -2.74 -4.20 36.22
N GLY A 21 -3.52 -4.46 37.28
CA GLY A 21 -3.76 -3.46 38.32
C GLY A 21 -4.62 -2.30 37.84
N VAL A 22 -5.52 -2.56 36.90
CA VAL A 22 -6.44 -1.57 36.33
C VAL A 22 -7.36 -1.04 37.42
N GLN A 23 -7.26 0.26 37.73
CA GLN A 23 -8.10 0.97 38.70
C GLN A 23 -9.15 1.87 38.04
N GLU A 24 -8.96 2.23 36.78
CA GLU A 24 -9.80 3.17 36.02
C GLU A 24 -10.71 2.47 35.00
N GLU A 25 -11.75 3.16 34.54
CA GLU A 25 -12.61 2.71 33.43
C GLU A 25 -11.97 3.08 32.08
N TYR A 26 -11.77 2.09 31.21
CA TYR A 26 -11.19 2.29 29.88
C TYR A 26 -12.26 2.31 28.80
N ALA A 27 -12.16 3.27 27.87
CA ALA A 27 -12.89 3.27 26.61
C ALA A 27 -11.95 2.83 25.47
N CYS A 28 -12.46 1.99 24.56
CA CYS A 28 -11.72 1.54 23.39
C CYS A 28 -12.19 2.32 22.16
N LEU A 29 -11.25 2.97 21.46
CA LEU A 29 -11.51 3.58 20.16
C LEU A 29 -11.12 2.61 19.05
N THR A 30 -12.00 2.49 18.06
CA THR A 30 -11.75 1.67 16.87
C THR A 30 -12.13 2.46 15.63
N ALA A 31 -11.28 2.43 14.61
CA ALA A 31 -11.52 3.10 13.34
C ALA A 31 -10.87 2.34 12.20
N LEU A 32 -11.46 2.43 11.01
CA LEU A 32 -10.82 2.01 9.77
C LEU A 32 -9.92 3.13 9.29
N VAL A 33 -8.61 2.93 9.37
CA VAL A 33 -7.61 3.89 8.88
C VAL A 33 -7.17 3.46 7.48
N ALA A 34 -7.23 4.37 6.52
CA ALA A 34 -6.78 4.11 5.16
C ALA A 34 -5.26 3.83 5.12
N ASN A 35 -4.80 3.00 4.19
CA ASN A 35 -3.39 2.57 4.11
C ASN A 35 -2.39 3.73 3.94
N ASN A 36 -2.83 4.86 3.38
CA ASN A 36 -2.03 6.07 3.19
C ASN A 36 -2.12 7.06 4.37
N LYS A 37 -2.78 6.67 5.47
CA LYS A 37 -2.88 7.46 6.70
C LYS A 37 -2.23 6.73 7.86
N GLU A 38 -1.79 7.49 8.85
CA GLU A 38 -1.29 6.96 10.12
C GLU A 38 -1.90 7.70 11.31
N VAL A 39 -2.04 7.00 12.43
CA VAL A 39 -2.53 7.58 13.69
C VAL A 39 -1.36 8.28 14.39
N ILE A 40 -1.47 9.60 14.56
CA ILE A 40 -0.46 10.41 15.26
C ILE A 40 -0.93 10.87 16.64
N GLY A 41 -2.19 10.65 16.98
CA GLY A 41 -2.75 11.04 18.27
C GLY A 41 -4.22 10.68 18.42
N VAL A 42 -4.79 11.05 19.57
CA VAL A 42 -6.21 10.86 19.91
C VAL A 42 -6.75 12.21 20.39
N ASP A 43 -7.86 12.65 19.81
CA ASP A 43 -8.66 13.76 20.31
C ASP A 43 -9.72 13.20 21.26
N LEU A 44 -9.55 13.48 22.55
CA LEU A 44 -10.46 13.02 23.61
C LEU A 44 -11.77 13.83 23.66
N SER A 45 -11.80 15.03 23.08
CA SER A 45 -13.03 15.84 23.05
C SER A 45 -14.06 15.26 22.08
N THR A 46 -13.59 14.63 21.01
CA THR A 46 -14.40 14.03 19.96
C THR A 46 -14.36 12.50 19.96
N ASN A 47 -13.56 11.88 20.83
CA ASN A 47 -13.32 10.44 20.85
C ASN A 47 -12.87 9.89 19.48
N SER A 48 -11.95 10.60 18.81
CA SER A 48 -11.49 10.25 17.46
C SER A 48 -9.96 10.23 17.32
N PHE A 49 -9.45 9.45 16.38
CA PHE A 49 -8.03 9.49 16.02
C PHE A 49 -7.68 10.74 15.23
N ILE A 50 -6.50 11.29 15.51
CA ILE A 50 -5.87 12.33 14.70
C ILE A 50 -5.03 11.60 13.64
N LEU A 51 -5.35 11.83 12.37
CA LEU A 51 -4.72 11.15 11.24
C LEU A 51 -3.83 12.11 10.46
N ALA A 52 -2.65 11.63 10.05
CA ALA A 52 -1.77 12.30 9.11
C ALA A 52 -1.58 11.45 7.85
N ASP A 53 -1.13 12.08 6.76
CA ASP A 53 -0.64 11.32 5.60
C ASP A 53 0.61 10.53 6.00
N ARG A 54 0.52 9.21 5.83
CA ARG A 54 1.64 8.31 6.10
C ARG A 54 2.74 8.62 5.09
N GLN A 55 3.89 9.05 5.58
CA GLN A 55 5.04 9.22 4.71
C GLN A 55 5.62 7.85 4.36
N ALA A 56 5.78 7.56 3.06
CA ALA A 56 6.46 6.35 2.62
C ALA A 56 7.88 6.33 3.18
N THR A 57 8.29 5.20 3.74
CA THR A 57 9.65 5.02 4.25
C THR A 57 10.66 5.09 3.10
N THR A 58 11.94 5.27 3.42
CA THR A 58 13.01 5.23 2.41
C THR A 58 13.01 3.91 1.66
N GLU A 59 12.76 2.79 2.35
CA GLU A 59 12.70 1.45 1.75
C GLU A 59 11.52 1.29 0.79
N GLU A 60 10.32 1.74 1.19
CA GLU A 60 9.12 1.71 0.34
C GLU A 60 9.33 2.57 -0.92
N LYS A 61 9.95 3.75 -0.78
CA LYS A 61 10.29 4.61 -1.93
C LYS A 61 11.28 3.96 -2.87
N GLU A 62 12.32 3.30 -2.35
CA GLU A 62 13.31 2.61 -3.17
C GLU A 62 12.72 1.39 -3.87
N GLN A 63 11.82 0.65 -3.22
CA GLN A 63 11.09 -0.44 -3.86
C GLN A 63 10.22 0.08 -5.02
N LEU A 64 9.43 1.13 -4.80
CA LEU A 64 8.61 1.73 -5.84
C LEU A 64 9.43 2.24 -7.04
N LYS A 65 10.62 2.80 -6.81
CA LYS A 65 11.53 3.19 -7.89
C LYS A 65 12.01 2.00 -8.72
N ARG A 66 12.31 0.86 -8.07
CA ARG A 66 12.73 -0.37 -8.78
C ARG A 66 11.61 -0.91 -9.64
N GLU A 67 10.40 -1.01 -9.09
CA GLU A 67 9.21 -1.46 -9.82
C GLU A 67 8.90 -0.54 -11.02
N LEU A 68 9.02 0.78 -10.82
CA LEU A 68 8.82 1.75 -11.89
C LEU A 68 9.87 1.60 -13.01
N ASN A 69 11.14 1.42 -12.65
CA ASN A 69 12.22 1.22 -13.62
C ASN A 69 12.04 -0.08 -14.41
N GLU A 70 11.59 -1.15 -13.76
CA GLU A 70 11.31 -2.42 -14.42
C GLU A 70 10.16 -2.29 -15.42
N LYS A 71 9.06 -1.64 -15.01
CA LYS A 71 7.92 -1.37 -15.90
C LYS A 71 8.29 -0.49 -17.08
N ASN A 72 9.12 0.53 -16.88
CA ASN A 72 9.61 1.37 -17.97
C ASN A 72 10.46 0.58 -18.98
N ARG A 73 11.29 -0.35 -18.49
CA ARG A 73 12.10 -1.23 -19.36
C ARG A 73 11.22 -2.18 -20.16
N GLU A 74 10.23 -2.82 -19.52
CA GLU A 74 9.26 -3.67 -20.20
C GLU A 74 8.54 -2.90 -21.30
N LEU A 75 8.07 -1.69 -20.99
CA LEU A 75 7.36 -0.84 -21.94
C LEU A 75 8.23 -0.48 -23.16
N GLU A 76 9.49 -0.13 -22.95
CA GLU A 76 10.41 0.21 -24.05
C GLU A 76 10.70 -1.01 -24.94
N ASN A 77 10.87 -2.19 -24.35
CA ASN A 77 11.04 -3.43 -25.12
C ASN A 77 9.80 -3.72 -25.99
N THR A 78 8.60 -3.66 -25.41
CA THR A 78 7.35 -3.86 -26.17
C THR A 78 7.19 -2.84 -27.30
N LYS A 79 7.56 -1.58 -27.06
CA LYS A 79 7.55 -0.54 -28.10
C LYS A 79 8.49 -0.88 -29.25
N GLN A 80 9.72 -1.34 -28.96
CA GLN A 80 10.68 -1.72 -30.00
C GLN A 80 10.22 -2.93 -30.81
N GLU A 81 9.65 -3.95 -30.15
CA GLU A 81 9.07 -5.09 -30.85
C GLU A 81 7.93 -4.68 -31.76
N LEU A 82 7.02 -3.83 -31.28
CA LEU A 82 5.91 -3.33 -32.07
C LEU A 82 6.38 -2.56 -33.31
N LEU A 83 7.41 -1.72 -33.19
CA LEU A 83 7.99 -0.99 -34.31
C LEU A 83 8.61 -1.94 -35.34
N LYS A 84 9.32 -2.99 -34.91
CA LYS A 84 9.87 -4.01 -35.81
C LYS A 84 8.75 -4.74 -36.56
N THR A 85 7.70 -5.15 -35.86
CA THR A 85 6.54 -5.80 -36.49
C THR A 85 5.86 -4.90 -37.50
N GLN A 86 5.66 -3.61 -37.19
CA GLN A 86 5.08 -2.65 -38.13
C GLN A 86 5.93 -2.48 -39.39
N ALA A 87 7.26 -2.37 -39.24
CA ALA A 87 8.17 -2.30 -40.39
C ALA A 87 8.03 -3.52 -41.30
N THR A 88 8.01 -4.74 -40.73
CA THR A 88 7.81 -5.98 -41.50
C THR A 88 6.46 -6.01 -42.22
N VAL A 89 5.39 -5.56 -41.58
CA VAL A 89 4.05 -5.51 -42.21
C VAL A 89 4.03 -4.54 -43.39
N VAL A 90 4.67 -3.36 -43.25
CA VAL A 90 4.80 -2.39 -44.35
C VAL A 90 5.58 -3.00 -45.52
N ASP A 91 6.71 -3.65 -45.26
CA ASP A 91 7.54 -4.28 -46.31
C ASP A 91 6.78 -5.38 -47.06
N VAL A 92 6.06 -6.25 -46.36
CA VAL A 92 5.24 -7.30 -46.99
C VAL A 92 4.11 -6.68 -47.82
N THR A 93 3.45 -5.65 -47.28
CA THR A 93 2.35 -4.96 -47.99
C THR A 93 2.86 -4.31 -49.27
N TYR A 94 3.99 -3.60 -49.21
CA TYR A 94 4.60 -2.98 -50.38
C TYR A 94 4.99 -4.00 -51.44
N ASN A 95 5.65 -5.10 -51.05
CA ASN A 95 6.05 -6.15 -51.97
C ASN A 95 4.86 -6.87 -52.63
N ASN A 96 3.70 -6.96 -51.96
CA ASN A 96 2.49 -7.53 -52.53
C ASN A 96 1.81 -6.60 -53.54
N LEU A 97 2.01 -5.28 -53.46
CA LEU A 97 1.47 -4.30 -54.40
C LEU A 97 2.28 -4.20 -55.70
N LEU A 98 3.51 -4.69 -55.70
CA LEU A 98 4.41 -4.72 -56.87
C LEU A 98 4.30 -6.02 -57.70
N LYS A 99 3.50 -6.98 -57.25
CA LYS A 99 3.20 -8.25 -57.96
C LYS A 99 1.87 -8.15 -58.68
#